data_AF-C9QP31-F1
#
_entry.id   AF-C9QP31-F1
#
_cell.length_a   1.000
_cell.length_b   1.000
_cell.length_c   1.000
_cell.angle_alpha   90.00
_cell.angle_beta   90.00
_cell.angle_gamma   90.00
#
_symmetry.space_group_name_H-M   'P 1'
#
loop_
_entity.id
_entity.type
_entity.pdbx_description
1 polymer ?
#
loop_
_entity_poly.entity_id
_entity_poly.type
_entity_poly.pdbx_seq_one_letter_code
_entity_poly.pdbx_strand_id
1 'polypeptide(L)'
;MGIEILSFTIKDVYDDVQYLASLGKAQTAVVKRDADAGVAEANRDAGIREAECEKSAMDVKYSTDTKIEDNTRMYKLQKANFDQEINTAKAESQLAYELQAAKIRQRIRNEEIQIEVVERRKQIEIESQEVQRKDRELTGTVKLPAEAEAFRLQTLAQAKQCQTIEGARAEAERIRKIGSAEAHAIELVGKAEAERMRMKAHVYKQYGDAAIMNIVLESLPKIAAEVAAPLAKTDEIVLIGGNDNITNDVTRLVAQLPPSINALTGVDLSKVLSKIPGAKA
;
A
#
# COMPACT_ATOMS: atom_id res chain seq x y z
N MET A 1 33.74 -170.75 -84.56
CA MET A 1 34.15 -169.93 -83.39
C MET A 1 33.01 -168.97 -83.09
N GLY A 2 32.34 -169.15 -81.95
CA GLY A 2 31.08 -168.48 -81.61
C GLY A 2 31.25 -167.36 -80.59
N ILE A 3 31.11 -166.13 -81.05
CA ILE A 3 30.85 -164.95 -80.22
C ILE A 3 29.83 -164.09 -80.99
N GLU A 4 28.71 -163.76 -80.34
CA GLU A 4 27.63 -162.91 -80.87
C GLU A 4 27.55 -161.65 -80.00
N ILE A 5 27.57 -160.47 -80.63
CA ILE A 5 27.64 -159.17 -79.93
C ILE A 5 26.22 -158.71 -79.60
N LEU A 6 25.88 -158.60 -78.31
CA LEU A 6 24.52 -158.25 -77.82
C LEU A 6 24.20 -156.75 -77.86
N SER A 7 25.17 -155.89 -77.58
CA SER A 7 25.03 -154.45 -77.79
C SER A 7 26.39 -153.76 -77.82
N PHE A 8 26.46 -152.66 -78.57
CA PHE A 8 27.61 -151.75 -78.56
C PHE A 8 27.19 -150.50 -77.79
N THR A 9 27.78 -150.29 -76.61
CA THR A 9 27.60 -149.05 -75.84
C THR A 9 28.87 -148.22 -76.01
N ILE A 10 28.72 -147.04 -76.63
CA ILE A 10 29.81 -146.08 -76.70
C ILE A 10 30.03 -145.56 -75.29
N LYS A 11 31.22 -145.83 -74.74
CA LYS A 11 31.56 -145.43 -73.38
C LYS A 11 31.95 -143.96 -73.33
N ASP A 12 32.89 -143.56 -74.18
CA ASP A 12 33.43 -142.21 -74.25
C ASP A 12 33.69 -141.82 -75.70
N VAL A 13 33.39 -140.56 -76.03
CA VAL A 13 33.72 -139.93 -77.32
C VAL A 13 34.80 -138.88 -77.04
N TYR A 14 36.00 -139.10 -77.57
CA TYR A 14 37.12 -138.16 -77.45
C TYR A 14 37.30 -137.41 -78.77
N ASP A 15 37.61 -136.12 -78.66
CA ASP A 15 37.80 -135.22 -79.78
C ASP A 15 39.18 -134.55 -79.66
N ASP A 16 40.07 -134.85 -80.60
CA ASP A 16 41.44 -134.33 -80.63
C ASP A 16 41.52 -132.86 -81.08
N VAL A 17 40.45 -132.33 -81.71
CA VAL A 17 40.41 -130.97 -82.29
C VAL A 17 39.50 -130.01 -81.49
N GLN A 18 39.01 -130.43 -80.31
CA GLN A 18 38.25 -129.58 -79.37
C GLN A 18 37.01 -128.87 -79.96
N TYR A 19 36.40 -129.44 -81.00
CA TYR A 19 35.18 -128.95 -81.64
C TYR A 19 33.99 -128.96 -80.66
N LEU A 20 33.82 -130.04 -79.89
CA LEU A 20 32.73 -130.15 -78.91
C LEU A 20 32.84 -129.12 -77.78
N ALA A 21 34.05 -128.85 -77.31
CA ALA A 21 34.30 -127.83 -76.29
C ALA A 21 34.02 -126.41 -76.80
N SER A 22 34.29 -126.15 -78.08
CA SER A 22 34.07 -124.85 -78.71
C SER A 22 32.59 -124.55 -78.95
N LEU A 23 31.79 -125.58 -79.30
CA LEU A 23 30.34 -125.46 -79.42
C LEU A 23 29.69 -125.07 -78.08
N GLY A 24 30.16 -125.66 -76.98
CA GLY A 24 29.69 -125.32 -75.63
C GLY A 24 30.08 -123.92 -75.15
N LYS A 25 31.24 -123.38 -75.58
CA LYS A 25 31.68 -122.02 -75.24
C LYS A 25 30.75 -120.94 -75.80
N ALA A 26 30.26 -121.10 -77.02
CA ALA A 26 29.32 -120.14 -77.62
C ALA A 26 27.99 -120.13 -76.86
N GLN A 27 27.41 -121.31 -76.59
CA GLN A 27 26.13 -121.41 -75.88
C GLN A 27 26.22 -120.90 -74.43
N THR A 28 27.33 -121.17 -73.74
CA THR A 28 27.55 -120.66 -72.37
C THR A 28 27.77 -119.15 -72.33
N ALA A 29 28.39 -118.55 -73.35
CA ALA A 29 28.52 -117.09 -73.46
C ALA A 29 27.18 -116.40 -73.70
N VAL A 30 26.30 -116.99 -74.52
CA VAL A 30 24.93 -116.48 -74.74
C VAL A 30 24.13 -116.54 -73.44
N VAL A 31 24.14 -117.68 -72.74
CA VAL A 31 23.42 -117.83 -71.46
C VAL A 31 23.95 -116.85 -70.40
N LYS A 32 25.27 -116.65 -70.32
CA LYS A 32 25.86 -115.65 -69.40
C LYS A 32 25.44 -114.23 -69.76
N ARG A 33 25.47 -113.87 -71.04
CA ARG A 33 25.03 -112.56 -71.52
C ARG A 33 23.56 -112.30 -71.20
N ASP A 34 22.69 -113.28 -71.43
CA ASP A 34 21.26 -113.16 -71.15
C ASP A 34 20.99 -113.11 -69.64
N ALA A 35 21.75 -113.85 -68.83
CA ALA A 35 21.70 -113.75 -67.38
C ALA A 35 22.16 -112.37 -66.87
N ASP A 36 23.28 -111.85 -67.39
CA ASP A 36 23.79 -110.52 -67.04
C ASP A 36 22.82 -109.40 -67.47
N ALA A 37 22.21 -109.54 -68.66
CA ALA A 37 21.17 -108.64 -69.13
C ALA A 37 19.93 -108.69 -68.24
N GLY A 38 19.46 -109.89 -67.88
CA GLY A 38 18.33 -110.08 -66.98
C GLY A 38 18.58 -109.51 -65.58
N VAL A 39 19.80 -109.65 -65.04
CA VAL A 39 20.19 -109.04 -63.77
C VAL A 39 20.23 -107.51 -63.87
N ALA A 40 20.76 -106.96 -64.97
CA ALA A 40 20.82 -105.51 -65.18
C ALA A 40 19.41 -104.90 -65.36
N GLU A 41 18.51 -105.57 -66.08
CA GLU A 41 17.11 -105.16 -66.23
C GLU A 41 16.36 -105.25 -64.90
N ALA A 42 16.50 -106.35 -64.16
CA ALA A 42 15.91 -106.50 -62.84
C ALA A 42 16.40 -105.42 -61.84
N ASN A 43 17.70 -105.12 -61.84
CA ASN A 43 18.28 -104.07 -61.01
C ASN A 43 17.80 -102.67 -61.43
N ARG A 44 17.66 -102.41 -62.73
CA ARG A 44 17.11 -101.14 -63.24
C ARG A 44 15.66 -100.97 -62.80
N ASP A 45 14.83 -101.98 -62.98
CA ASP A 45 13.41 -101.93 -62.64
C ASP A 45 13.20 -101.86 -61.12
N ALA A 46 14.04 -102.54 -60.34
CA ALA A 46 14.09 -102.39 -58.89
C ALA A 46 14.44 -100.94 -58.49
N GLY A 47 15.48 -100.36 -59.10
CA GLY A 47 15.91 -98.98 -58.81
C GLY A 47 14.88 -97.93 -59.21
N ILE A 48 14.19 -98.08 -60.36
CA ILE A 48 13.11 -97.18 -60.77
C ILE A 48 11.96 -97.25 -59.77
N ARG A 49 11.54 -98.47 -59.40
CA ARG A 49 10.42 -98.68 -58.48
C ARG A 49 10.76 -98.18 -57.07
N GLU A 50 12.01 -98.37 -56.62
CA GLU A 50 12.51 -97.83 -55.36
C GLU A 50 12.51 -96.29 -55.38
N ALA A 51 13.01 -95.66 -56.44
CA ALA A 51 13.00 -94.21 -56.57
C ALA A 51 11.58 -93.62 -56.64
N GLU A 52 10.62 -94.28 -57.29
CA GLU A 52 9.21 -93.88 -57.32
C GLU A 52 8.55 -94.02 -55.94
N CYS A 53 8.81 -95.12 -55.24
CA CYS A 53 8.35 -95.30 -53.85
C CYS A 53 8.98 -94.26 -52.91
N GLU A 54 10.26 -93.94 -53.07
CA GLU A 54 10.94 -92.95 -52.23
C GLU A 54 10.43 -91.53 -52.52
N LYS A 55 10.23 -91.17 -53.79
CA LYS A 55 9.64 -89.88 -54.19
C LYS A 55 8.24 -89.72 -53.61
N SER A 56 7.37 -90.72 -53.77
CA SER A 56 6.01 -90.67 -53.23
C SER A 56 5.98 -90.61 -51.70
N ALA A 57 6.88 -91.32 -51.01
CA ALA A 57 7.01 -91.23 -49.56
C ALA A 57 7.46 -89.83 -49.11
N MET A 58 8.42 -89.22 -49.82
CA MET A 58 8.89 -87.86 -49.55
C MET A 58 7.81 -86.80 -49.84
N ASP A 59 7.05 -86.93 -50.93
CA ASP A 59 5.95 -86.04 -51.26
C ASP A 59 4.87 -86.06 -50.15
N VAL A 60 4.54 -87.25 -49.65
CA VAL A 60 3.59 -87.39 -48.53
C VAL A 60 4.16 -86.76 -47.26
N LYS A 61 5.44 -87.00 -46.93
CA LYS A 61 6.10 -86.37 -45.78
C LYS A 61 6.07 -84.84 -45.87
N TYR A 62 6.55 -84.26 -46.98
CA TYR A 62 6.55 -82.81 -47.16
C TYR A 62 5.14 -82.21 -47.13
N SER A 63 4.15 -82.87 -47.71
CA SER A 63 2.76 -82.41 -47.61
C SER A 63 2.24 -82.41 -46.16
N THR A 64 2.67 -83.40 -45.37
CA THR A 64 2.27 -83.54 -43.97
C THR A 64 2.97 -82.51 -43.11
N ASP A 65 4.28 -82.33 -43.30
CA ASP A 65 5.08 -81.33 -42.59
C ASP A 65 4.60 -79.91 -42.89
N THR A 66 4.28 -79.62 -44.15
CA THR A 66 3.68 -78.32 -44.54
C THR A 66 2.37 -78.08 -43.80
N LYS A 67 1.49 -79.09 -43.72
CA LYS A 67 0.22 -78.98 -42.97
C LYS A 67 0.45 -78.81 -41.46
N ILE A 68 1.46 -79.47 -40.89
CA ILE A 68 1.82 -79.33 -39.47
C ILE A 68 2.30 -77.90 -39.18
N GLU A 69 3.18 -77.36 -40.02
CA GLU A 69 3.68 -75.99 -39.89
C GLU A 69 2.58 -74.96 -40.10
N ASP A 70 1.69 -75.15 -41.08
CA ASP A 70 0.53 -74.28 -41.28
C ASP A 70 -0.40 -74.28 -40.06
N ASN A 71 -0.72 -75.45 -39.51
CA ASN A 71 -1.52 -75.55 -38.29
C ASN A 71 -0.81 -74.90 -37.09
N THR A 72 0.51 -75.07 -36.98
CA THR A 72 1.33 -74.48 -35.92
C THR A 72 1.36 -72.96 -36.04
N ARG A 73 1.51 -72.43 -37.26
CA ARG A 73 1.46 -71.01 -37.56
C ARG A 73 0.08 -70.44 -37.23
N MET A 74 -1.00 -71.10 -37.66
CA MET A 74 -2.37 -70.66 -37.37
C MET A 74 -2.64 -70.65 -35.85
N TYR A 75 -2.21 -71.68 -35.14
CA TYR A 75 -2.32 -71.75 -33.68
C TYR A 75 -1.56 -70.60 -33.00
N LYS A 76 -0.31 -70.34 -33.41
CA LYS A 76 0.51 -69.23 -32.87
C LYS A 76 -0.12 -67.87 -33.16
N LEU A 77 -0.66 -67.66 -34.36
CA LEU A 77 -1.36 -66.42 -34.71
C LEU A 77 -2.62 -66.22 -33.87
N GLN A 78 -3.46 -67.25 -33.72
CA GLN A 78 -4.63 -67.17 -32.85
C GLN A 78 -4.25 -66.89 -31.40
N LYS A 79 -3.24 -67.59 -30.88
CA LYS A 79 -2.72 -67.34 -29.53
C LYS A 79 -2.25 -65.89 -29.36
N ALA A 80 -1.48 -65.37 -30.32
CA ALA A 80 -1.01 -63.98 -30.28
C ALA A 80 -2.17 -62.98 -30.32
N ASN A 81 -3.22 -63.23 -31.11
CA ASN A 81 -4.42 -62.40 -31.14
C ASN A 81 -5.14 -62.41 -29.79
N PHE A 82 -5.34 -63.59 -29.19
CA PHE A 82 -5.95 -63.68 -27.86
C PHE A 82 -5.10 -63.02 -26.77
N ASP A 83 -3.78 -63.20 -26.81
CA ASP A 83 -2.87 -62.53 -25.88
C ASP A 83 -2.93 -61.01 -26.05
N GLN A 84 -3.04 -60.51 -27.30
CA GLN A 84 -3.24 -59.10 -27.57
C GLN A 84 -4.57 -58.61 -26.98
N GLU A 85 -5.68 -59.31 -27.21
CA GLU A 85 -7.00 -58.95 -26.67
C GLU A 85 -7.03 -58.97 -25.13
N ILE A 86 -6.44 -59.98 -24.51
CA ILE A 86 -6.31 -60.07 -23.04
C ILE A 86 -5.49 -58.90 -22.52
N ASN A 87 -4.36 -58.58 -23.17
CA ASN A 87 -3.51 -57.48 -22.75
C ASN A 87 -4.18 -56.12 -22.93
N THR A 88 -4.92 -55.90 -24.03
CA THR A 88 -5.69 -54.67 -24.23
C THR A 88 -6.80 -54.54 -23.19
N ALA A 89 -7.57 -55.60 -22.95
CA ALA A 89 -8.63 -55.59 -21.95
C ALA A 89 -8.08 -55.37 -20.52
N LYS A 90 -6.91 -55.95 -20.22
CA LYS A 90 -6.21 -55.75 -18.95
C LYS A 90 -5.69 -54.32 -18.79
N ALA A 91 -5.09 -53.74 -19.84
CA ALA A 91 -4.64 -52.35 -19.83
C ALA A 91 -5.82 -51.37 -19.68
N GLU A 92 -6.93 -51.60 -20.40
CA GLU A 92 -8.16 -50.82 -20.26
C GLU A 92 -8.72 -50.91 -18.83
N SER A 93 -8.75 -52.11 -18.25
CA SER A 93 -9.21 -52.31 -16.87
C SER A 93 -8.33 -51.57 -15.86
N GLN A 94 -7.01 -51.58 -16.05
CA GLN A 94 -6.06 -50.84 -15.21
C GLN A 94 -6.26 -49.33 -15.34
N LEU A 95 -6.34 -48.80 -16.56
CA LEU A 95 -6.58 -47.38 -16.82
C LEU A 95 -7.95 -46.94 -16.26
N ALA A 96 -8.98 -47.76 -16.40
CA ALA A 96 -10.30 -47.48 -15.83
C ALA A 96 -10.25 -47.43 -14.30
N TYR A 97 -9.51 -48.34 -13.66
CA TYR A 97 -9.30 -48.34 -12.21
C TYR A 97 -8.55 -47.09 -11.75
N GLU A 98 -7.45 -46.74 -12.42
CA GLU A 98 -6.67 -45.54 -12.12
C GLU A 98 -7.49 -44.26 -12.31
N LEU A 99 -8.27 -44.18 -13.40
CA LEU A 99 -9.17 -43.06 -13.66
C LEU A 99 -10.25 -42.93 -12.58
N GLN A 100 -10.83 -44.05 -12.14
CA GLN A 100 -11.81 -44.02 -11.04
C GLN A 100 -11.16 -43.60 -9.72
N ALA A 101 -9.97 -44.11 -9.41
CA ALA A 101 -9.22 -43.69 -8.24
C ALA A 101 -8.91 -42.18 -8.27
N ALA A 102 -8.53 -41.63 -9.43
CA ALA A 102 -8.30 -40.20 -9.62
C ALA A 102 -9.57 -39.37 -9.44
N LYS A 103 -10.72 -39.81 -10.00
CA LYS A 103 -12.02 -39.15 -9.81
C LYS A 103 -12.45 -39.13 -8.34
N ILE A 104 -12.28 -40.26 -7.64
CA ILE A 104 -12.59 -40.36 -6.21
C ILE A 104 -11.68 -39.42 -5.41
N ARG A 105 -10.37 -39.41 -5.67
CA ARG A 105 -9.43 -38.47 -5.02
C ARG A 105 -9.81 -37.01 -5.28
N GLN A 106 -10.21 -36.65 -6.49
CA GLN A 106 -10.67 -35.30 -6.80
C GLN A 106 -11.93 -34.94 -6.00
N ARG A 107 -12.89 -35.88 -5.88
CA ARG A 107 -14.10 -35.68 -5.08
C ARG A 107 -13.77 -35.51 -3.59
N ILE A 108 -12.88 -36.35 -3.04
CA ILE A 108 -12.43 -36.25 -1.65
C ILE A 108 -11.77 -34.88 -1.41
N ARG A 109 -10.85 -34.46 -2.28
CA ARG A 109 -10.20 -33.14 -2.18
C ARG A 109 -11.20 -31.99 -2.23
N ASN A 110 -12.21 -32.07 -3.10
CA ASN A 110 -13.24 -31.03 -3.17
C ASN A 110 -14.03 -30.96 -1.85
N GLU A 111 -14.35 -32.09 -1.24
CA GLU A 111 -15.03 -32.15 0.06
C GLU A 111 -14.14 -31.61 1.19
N GLU A 112 -12.86 -31.98 1.21
CA GLU A 112 -11.86 -31.47 2.16
C GLU A 112 -11.75 -29.94 2.09
N ILE A 113 -11.67 -29.36 0.88
CA ILE A 113 -11.65 -27.91 0.69
C ILE A 113 -12.94 -27.27 1.21
N GLN A 114 -14.10 -27.90 1.02
CA GLN A 114 -15.36 -27.38 1.56
C GLN A 114 -15.35 -27.39 3.08
N ILE A 115 -14.84 -28.45 3.71
CA ILE A 115 -14.66 -28.52 5.17
C ILE A 115 -13.75 -27.38 5.63
N GLU A 116 -12.59 -27.17 4.99
CA GLU A 116 -11.65 -26.09 5.33
C GLU A 116 -12.31 -24.70 5.20
N VAL A 117 -13.09 -24.47 4.14
CA VAL A 117 -13.82 -23.20 3.95
C VAL A 117 -14.84 -22.99 5.06
N VAL A 118 -15.56 -24.03 5.49
CA VAL A 118 -16.53 -23.94 6.59
C VAL A 118 -15.81 -23.68 7.92
N GLU A 119 -14.70 -24.36 8.20
CA GLU A 119 -13.87 -24.14 9.38
C GLU A 119 -13.34 -22.70 9.43
N ARG A 120 -12.74 -22.23 8.34
CA ARG A 120 -12.21 -20.86 8.25
C ARG A 120 -13.32 -19.81 8.37
N ARG A 121 -14.50 -20.04 7.78
CA ARG A 121 -15.67 -19.16 7.97
C ARG A 121 -16.10 -19.09 9.43
N LYS A 122 -16.19 -20.23 10.13
CA LYS A 122 -16.51 -20.27 11.57
C LYS A 122 -15.45 -19.56 12.40
N GLN A 123 -14.17 -19.71 12.04
CA GLN A 123 -13.10 -19.00 12.73
C GLN A 123 -13.23 -17.48 12.57
N ILE A 124 -13.45 -16.99 11.35
CA ILE A 124 -13.69 -15.56 11.09
C ILE A 124 -14.92 -15.07 11.88
N GLU A 125 -15.98 -15.88 11.96
CA GLU A 125 -17.18 -15.55 12.74
C GLU A 125 -16.84 -15.41 14.23
N ILE A 126 -16.13 -16.36 14.82
CA ILE A 126 -15.68 -16.30 16.22
C ILE A 126 -14.80 -15.07 16.45
N GLU A 127 -13.81 -14.82 15.58
CA GLU A 127 -12.94 -13.65 15.66
C GLU A 127 -13.73 -12.34 15.57
N SER A 128 -14.72 -12.25 14.67
CA SER A 128 -15.59 -11.08 14.56
C SER A 128 -16.42 -10.85 15.82
N GLN A 129 -16.92 -11.92 16.45
CA GLN A 129 -17.65 -11.85 17.70
C GLN A 129 -16.72 -11.44 18.86
N GLU A 130 -15.48 -11.92 18.89
CA GLU A 130 -14.48 -11.50 19.87
C GLU A 130 -14.12 -10.02 19.73
N VAL A 131 -13.94 -9.52 18.50
CA VAL A 131 -13.71 -8.10 18.24
C VAL A 131 -14.89 -7.27 18.73
N GLN A 132 -16.13 -7.70 18.46
CA GLN A 132 -17.32 -7.01 18.97
C GLN A 132 -17.38 -7.00 20.50
N ARG A 133 -17.04 -8.12 21.18
CA ARG A 133 -16.97 -8.15 22.65
C ARG A 133 -15.89 -7.19 23.17
N LYS A 134 -14.69 -7.22 22.58
CA LYS A 134 -13.59 -6.31 22.94
C LYS A 134 -13.94 -4.85 22.71
N ASP A 135 -14.60 -4.50 21.61
CA ASP A 135 -15.01 -3.10 21.37
C ASP A 135 -16.06 -2.64 22.38
N ARG A 136 -16.99 -3.50 22.78
CA ARG A 136 -17.94 -3.20 23.86
C ARG A 136 -17.24 -3.02 25.21
N GLU A 137 -16.28 -3.89 25.53
CA GLU A 137 -15.45 -3.77 26.74
C GLU A 137 -14.65 -2.47 26.73
N LEU A 138 -13.92 -2.17 25.65
CA LEU A 138 -13.15 -0.93 25.49
C LEU A 138 -14.04 0.31 25.54
N THR A 139 -15.23 0.23 24.97
CA THR A 139 -16.20 1.33 25.04
C THR A 139 -16.61 1.58 26.48
N GLY A 140 -16.96 0.53 27.23
CA GLY A 140 -17.31 0.65 28.65
C GLY A 140 -16.16 1.09 29.56
N THR A 141 -14.95 0.55 29.35
CA THR A 141 -13.79 0.76 30.25
C THR A 141 -13.00 2.02 29.93
N VAL A 142 -12.93 2.44 28.66
CA VAL A 142 -12.05 3.55 28.23
C VAL A 142 -12.85 4.72 27.67
N LYS A 143 -13.74 4.48 26.69
CA LYS A 143 -14.44 5.59 26.02
C LYS A 143 -15.43 6.30 26.95
N LEU A 144 -16.30 5.56 27.63
CA LEU A 144 -17.30 6.14 28.54
C LEU A 144 -16.68 6.99 29.68
N PRO A 145 -15.67 6.51 30.42
CA PRO A 145 -15.05 7.35 31.45
C PRO A 145 -14.27 8.52 30.86
N ALA A 146 -13.59 8.35 29.72
CA ALA A 146 -12.91 9.45 29.06
C ALA A 146 -13.89 10.54 28.58
N GLU A 147 -15.04 10.15 28.03
CA GLU A 147 -16.12 11.07 27.65
C GLU A 147 -16.72 11.77 28.87
N ALA A 148 -16.95 11.04 29.96
CA ALA A 148 -17.44 11.62 31.22
C ALA A 148 -16.46 12.63 31.81
N GLU A 149 -15.15 12.33 31.79
CA GLU A 149 -14.09 13.24 32.25
C GLU A 149 -13.97 14.47 31.34
N ALA A 150 -14.02 14.28 30.01
CA ALA A 150 -14.00 15.37 29.04
C ALA A 150 -15.20 16.30 29.24
N PHE A 151 -16.40 15.76 29.42
CA PHE A 151 -17.60 16.54 29.70
C PHE A 151 -17.48 17.28 31.05
N ARG A 152 -16.95 16.63 32.09
CA ARG A 152 -16.72 17.26 33.40
C ARG A 152 -15.70 18.42 33.29
N LEU A 153 -14.62 18.24 32.54
CA LEU A 153 -13.62 19.28 32.33
C LEU A 153 -14.19 20.44 31.51
N GLN A 154 -14.95 20.15 30.46
CA GLN A 154 -15.60 21.17 29.64
C GLN A 154 -16.60 21.99 30.44
N THR A 155 -17.44 21.35 31.25
CA THR A 155 -18.40 22.04 32.13
C THR A 155 -17.70 22.88 33.19
N LEU A 156 -16.61 22.38 33.79
CA LEU A 156 -15.79 23.16 34.72
C LEU A 156 -15.09 24.36 34.03
N ALA A 157 -14.58 24.16 32.82
CA ALA A 157 -13.96 25.24 32.04
C ALA A 157 -14.98 26.30 31.64
N GLN A 158 -16.17 25.90 31.18
CA GLN A 158 -17.29 26.79 30.91
C GLN A 158 -17.74 27.54 32.17
N ALA A 159 -17.86 26.84 33.31
CA ALA A 159 -18.21 27.48 34.59
C ALA A 159 -17.17 28.54 34.99
N LYS A 160 -15.87 28.23 34.86
CA LYS A 160 -14.79 29.21 35.09
C LYS A 160 -14.86 30.39 34.12
N GLN A 161 -15.08 30.14 32.84
CA GLN A 161 -15.23 31.22 31.84
C GLN A 161 -16.41 32.12 32.19
N CYS A 162 -17.59 31.56 32.48
CA CYS A 162 -18.74 32.33 32.93
C CYS A 162 -18.43 33.11 34.20
N GLN A 163 -17.80 32.50 35.21
CA GLN A 163 -17.40 33.20 36.44
C GLN A 163 -16.46 34.38 36.15
N THR A 164 -15.47 34.21 35.25
CA THR A 164 -14.55 35.28 34.89
C THR A 164 -15.23 36.40 34.11
N ILE A 165 -16.15 36.07 33.19
CA ILE A 165 -16.88 37.05 32.39
C ILE A 165 -17.87 37.82 33.27
N GLU A 166 -18.65 37.13 34.09
CA GLU A 166 -19.60 37.77 35.00
C GLU A 166 -18.89 38.56 36.09
N GLY A 167 -17.75 38.08 36.60
CA GLY A 167 -16.89 38.84 37.50
C GLY A 167 -16.36 40.12 36.85
N ALA A 168 -15.85 40.04 35.62
CA ALA A 168 -15.39 41.20 34.86
C ALA A 168 -16.53 42.18 34.54
N ARG A 169 -17.73 41.68 34.22
CA ARG A 169 -18.93 42.50 34.01
C ARG A 169 -19.36 43.21 35.28
N ALA A 170 -19.45 42.49 36.40
CA ALA A 170 -19.79 43.06 37.70
C ALA A 170 -18.80 44.15 38.12
N GLU A 171 -17.51 43.92 37.88
CA GLU A 171 -16.47 44.91 38.15
C GLU A 171 -16.57 46.14 37.24
N ALA A 172 -16.82 45.94 35.94
CA ALA A 172 -17.06 47.03 35.00
C ALA A 172 -18.30 47.85 35.38
N GLU A 173 -19.39 47.20 35.79
CA GLU A 173 -20.58 47.87 36.29
C GLU A 173 -20.32 48.64 37.59
N ARG A 174 -19.53 48.05 38.51
CA ARG A 174 -19.12 48.71 39.76
C ARG A 174 -18.36 50.00 39.46
N ILE A 175 -17.34 49.93 38.61
CA ILE A 175 -16.56 51.10 38.17
C ILE A 175 -17.45 52.13 37.49
N ARG A 176 -18.38 51.70 36.61
CA ARG A 176 -19.31 52.61 35.94
C ARG A 176 -20.23 53.33 36.92
N LYS A 177 -20.78 52.61 37.91
CA LYS A 177 -21.65 53.19 38.95
C LYS A 177 -20.87 54.17 39.83
N ILE A 178 -19.68 53.81 40.28
CA ILE A 178 -18.81 54.69 41.08
C ILE A 178 -18.45 55.94 40.26
N GLY A 179 -17.95 55.76 39.03
CA GLY A 179 -17.61 56.88 38.14
C GLY A 179 -18.80 57.78 37.82
N SER A 180 -20.01 57.23 37.68
CA SER A 180 -21.23 58.04 37.52
C SER A 180 -21.60 58.82 38.77
N ALA A 181 -21.43 58.22 39.96
CA ALA A 181 -21.69 58.87 41.23
C ALA A 181 -20.67 59.99 41.51
N GLU A 182 -19.39 59.75 41.20
CA GLU A 182 -18.33 60.75 41.27
C GLU A 182 -18.56 61.88 40.28
N ALA A 183 -18.91 61.57 39.03
CA ALA A 183 -19.25 62.58 38.02
C ALA A 183 -20.42 63.45 38.47
N HIS A 184 -21.49 62.85 39.01
CA HIS A 184 -22.62 63.60 39.55
C HIS A 184 -22.24 64.43 40.79
N ALA A 185 -21.39 63.91 41.67
CA ALA A 185 -20.90 64.67 42.83
C ALA A 185 -20.08 65.89 42.38
N ILE A 186 -19.17 65.71 41.42
CA ILE A 186 -18.38 66.80 40.83
C ILE A 186 -19.28 67.80 40.11
N GLU A 187 -20.30 67.34 39.38
CA GLU A 187 -21.27 68.22 38.71
C GLU A 187 -22.05 69.06 39.71
N LEU A 188 -22.51 68.47 40.83
CA LEU A 188 -23.19 69.19 41.91
C LEU A 188 -22.27 70.20 42.61
N VAL A 189 -21.02 69.83 42.90
CA VAL A 189 -20.02 70.75 43.46
C VAL A 189 -19.73 71.88 42.47
N GLY A 190 -19.53 71.58 41.19
CA GLY A 190 -19.30 72.57 40.14
C GLY A 190 -20.50 73.50 39.94
N LYS A 191 -21.74 72.99 40.01
CA LYS A 191 -22.96 73.82 40.03
C LYS A 191 -23.02 74.72 41.24
N ALA A 192 -22.75 74.18 42.44
CA ALA A 192 -22.73 74.96 43.68
C ALA A 192 -21.63 76.03 43.65
N GLU A 193 -20.45 75.74 43.11
CA GLU A 193 -19.38 76.72 42.91
C GLU A 193 -19.76 77.78 41.88
N ALA A 194 -20.37 77.38 40.76
CA ALA A 194 -20.87 78.31 39.75
C ALA A 194 -21.95 79.24 40.33
N GLU A 195 -22.86 78.72 41.15
CA GLU A 195 -23.87 79.51 41.87
C GLU A 195 -23.23 80.43 42.92
N ARG A 196 -22.25 79.95 43.70
CA ARG A 196 -21.47 80.79 44.63
C ARG A 196 -20.75 81.91 43.89
N MET A 197 -20.14 81.63 42.73
CA MET A 197 -19.51 82.65 41.89
C MET A 197 -20.54 83.63 41.32
N ARG A 198 -21.71 83.17 40.87
CA ARG A 198 -22.80 84.05 40.41
C ARG A 198 -23.34 84.93 41.52
N MET A 199 -23.53 84.41 42.72
CA MET A 199 -23.92 85.19 43.89
C MET A 199 -22.86 86.21 44.25
N LYS A 200 -21.58 85.82 44.30
CA LYS A 200 -20.46 86.77 44.48
C LYS A 200 -20.49 87.87 43.40
N ALA A 201 -20.66 87.50 42.13
CA ALA A 201 -20.76 88.47 41.03
C ALA A 201 -21.99 89.39 41.15
N HIS A 202 -23.13 88.88 41.63
CA HIS A 202 -24.33 89.69 41.88
C HIS A 202 -24.14 90.66 43.05
N VAL A 203 -23.51 90.19 44.13
CA VAL A 203 -23.07 91.02 45.26
C VAL A 203 -22.15 92.12 44.74
N TYR A 204 -21.11 91.80 43.97
CA TYR A 204 -20.22 92.81 43.38
C TYR A 204 -20.93 93.81 42.43
N LYS A 205 -22.04 93.42 41.79
CA LYS A 205 -22.84 94.34 40.96
C LYS A 205 -23.76 95.26 41.77
N GLN A 206 -24.28 94.79 42.90
CA GLN A 206 -25.19 95.56 43.76
C GLN A 206 -24.44 96.50 44.72
N TYR A 207 -23.22 96.12 45.11
CA TYR A 207 -22.30 97.00 45.80
C TYR A 207 -21.70 97.96 44.75
N GLY A 208 -22.32 99.14 44.59
CA GLY A 208 -21.86 100.17 43.63
C GLY A 208 -20.42 100.65 43.87
N ASP A 209 -19.97 101.62 43.09
CA ASP A 209 -18.57 102.11 42.98
C ASP A 209 -17.79 102.22 44.31
N ALA A 210 -18.47 102.46 45.44
CA ALA A 210 -17.89 102.49 46.78
C ALA A 210 -17.22 101.17 47.25
N ALA A 211 -17.72 99.99 46.86
CA ALA A 211 -17.12 98.72 47.29
C ALA A 211 -15.95 98.28 46.41
N ILE A 212 -15.97 98.65 45.12
CA ILE A 212 -14.80 98.51 44.25
C ILE A 212 -13.67 99.34 44.84
N MET A 213 -13.95 100.57 45.29
CA MET A 213 -12.96 101.41 45.96
C MET A 213 -12.44 100.81 47.27
N ASN A 214 -13.29 100.17 48.08
CA ASN A 214 -12.87 99.52 49.32
C ASN A 214 -12.01 98.25 49.07
N ILE A 215 -12.36 97.44 48.06
CA ILE A 215 -11.55 96.28 47.65
C ILE A 215 -10.23 96.72 47.03
N VAL A 216 -10.22 97.79 46.23
CA VAL A 216 -8.99 98.39 45.70
C VAL A 216 -8.14 98.95 46.84
N LEU A 217 -8.73 99.58 47.86
CA LEU A 217 -8.03 100.02 49.08
C LEU A 217 -7.49 98.85 49.92
N GLU A 218 -8.16 97.70 49.99
CA GLU A 218 -7.66 96.49 50.66
C GLU A 218 -6.60 95.73 49.85
N SER A 219 -6.66 95.78 48.52
CA SER A 219 -5.70 95.12 47.63
C SER A 219 -4.50 96.01 47.27
N LEU A 220 -4.62 97.33 47.44
CA LEU A 220 -3.52 98.30 47.31
C LEU A 220 -2.31 97.96 48.17
N PRO A 221 -2.43 97.57 49.46
CA PRO A 221 -1.31 97.12 50.27
C PRO A 221 -0.60 95.89 49.70
N LYS A 222 -1.35 94.94 49.11
CA LYS A 222 -0.77 93.73 48.50
C LYS A 222 -0.05 94.05 47.21
N ILE A 223 -0.63 94.90 46.36
CA ILE A 223 0.01 95.36 45.13
C ILE A 223 1.24 96.22 45.47
N ALA A 224 1.14 97.11 46.45
CA ALA A 224 2.27 97.90 46.94
C ALA A 224 3.36 97.00 47.54
N ALA A 225 3.02 95.93 48.26
CA ALA A 225 3.99 94.96 48.75
C ALA A 225 4.69 94.22 47.61
N GLU A 226 3.96 93.76 46.58
CA GLU A 226 4.54 93.06 45.43
C GLU A 226 5.41 93.98 44.55
N VAL A 227 5.02 95.25 44.40
CA VAL A 227 5.76 96.28 43.63
C VAL A 227 6.94 96.84 44.44
N ALA A 228 6.85 96.90 45.76
CA ALA A 228 7.96 97.29 46.63
C ALA A 228 8.94 96.14 46.89
N ALA A 229 8.54 94.87 46.74
CA ALA A 229 9.43 93.73 46.97
C ALA A 229 10.73 93.76 46.13
N PRO A 230 10.74 94.21 44.86
CA PRO A 230 11.97 94.45 44.09
C PRO A 230 12.76 95.69 44.55
N LEU A 231 12.09 96.76 44.97
CA LEU A 231 12.72 98.03 45.41
C LEU A 231 13.30 97.95 46.84
N ALA A 232 12.70 97.13 47.71
CA ALA A 232 13.20 96.83 49.04
C ALA A 232 14.42 95.87 49.01
N LYS A 233 14.69 95.24 47.86
CA LYS A 233 15.87 94.37 47.64
C LYS A 233 17.08 95.10 47.04
N THR A 234 16.97 96.40 46.76
CA THR A 234 18.09 97.22 46.28
C THR A 234 18.59 98.12 47.41
N ASP A 235 19.63 97.68 48.11
CA ASP A 235 20.17 98.35 49.30
C ASP A 235 21.06 99.56 49.01
N GLU A 236 21.56 99.76 47.77
CA GLU A 236 22.37 100.94 47.42
C GLU A 236 22.41 101.17 45.89
N ILE A 237 21.84 102.29 45.41
CA ILE A 237 22.00 102.75 44.03
C ILE A 237 23.26 103.62 43.99
N VAL A 238 24.40 103.01 43.66
CA VAL A 238 25.69 103.70 43.51
C VAL A 238 25.77 104.31 42.11
N LEU A 239 25.52 105.61 42.02
CA LEU A 239 25.69 106.43 40.81
C LEU A 239 27.17 106.87 40.73
N ILE A 240 28.03 106.06 40.08
CA ILE A 240 29.43 106.41 39.81
C ILE A 240 29.52 107.32 38.59
N GLY A 241 29.80 108.60 38.87
CA GLY A 241 30.78 109.45 38.19
C GLY A 241 30.54 109.82 36.72
N GLY A 242 30.20 111.09 36.48
CA GLY A 242 30.08 111.65 35.13
C GLY A 242 31.39 111.65 34.33
N ASN A 243 31.28 111.38 33.02
CA ASN A 243 31.35 112.43 31.99
C ASN A 243 30.86 111.88 30.63
N ASP A 244 29.72 112.41 30.18
CA ASP A 244 29.21 112.59 28.81
C ASP A 244 29.48 111.56 27.70
N ASN A 245 28.72 110.44 27.73
CA ASN A 245 28.23 109.75 26.52
C ASN A 245 26.98 108.87 26.79
N ILE A 246 26.06 109.34 27.62
CA ILE A 246 24.86 108.59 28.08
C ILE A 246 23.77 108.49 26.98
N THR A 247 23.87 109.30 25.93
CA THR A 247 22.81 109.39 24.91
C THR A 247 22.78 108.22 23.93
N ASN A 248 23.87 107.47 23.76
CA ASN A 248 23.90 106.33 22.81
C ASN A 248 23.58 104.97 23.44
N ASP A 249 23.78 104.80 24.75
CA ASP A 249 23.54 103.51 25.43
C ASP A 249 22.06 103.31 25.84
N VAL A 250 21.32 104.40 26.10
CA VAL A 250 19.87 104.34 26.32
C VAL A 250 19.12 103.96 25.03
N THR A 251 19.58 104.42 23.87
CA THR A 251 19.00 104.07 22.57
C THR A 251 19.23 102.60 22.21
N ARG A 252 20.30 101.98 22.71
CA ARG A 252 20.62 100.55 22.46
C ARG A 252 19.85 99.60 23.40
N LEU A 253 19.64 100.01 24.66
CA LEU A 253 18.82 99.28 25.63
C LEU A 253 17.32 99.29 25.30
N VAL A 254 16.80 100.41 24.80
CA VAL A 254 15.39 100.52 24.36
C VAL A 254 15.16 99.77 23.03
N ALA A 255 16.17 99.66 22.17
CA ALA A 255 16.06 98.90 20.90
C ALA A 255 16.16 97.37 21.08
N GLN A 256 16.79 96.87 22.15
CA GLN A 256 16.95 95.43 22.41
C GLN A 256 15.82 94.80 23.24
N LEU A 257 14.96 95.61 23.88
CA LEU A 257 13.84 95.12 24.68
C LEU A 257 12.71 94.44 23.87
N PRO A 258 12.32 94.92 22.66
CA PRO A 258 11.22 94.28 21.92
C PRO A 258 11.53 92.87 21.37
N PRO A 259 12.72 92.57 20.80
CA PRO A 259 13.02 91.22 20.29
C PRO A 259 13.13 90.15 21.38
N SER A 260 13.66 90.50 22.55
CA SER A 260 13.92 89.54 23.64
C SER A 260 12.64 89.07 24.34
N ILE A 261 11.61 89.90 24.39
CA ILE A 261 10.31 89.53 24.97
C ILE A 261 9.49 88.67 23.99
N ASN A 262 9.59 88.94 22.68
CA ASN A 262 8.96 88.12 21.65
C ASN A 262 9.51 86.69 21.59
N ALA A 263 10.83 86.52 21.71
CA ALA A 263 11.48 85.20 21.64
C ALA A 263 11.15 84.30 22.85
N LEU A 264 10.83 84.89 24.00
CA LEU A 264 10.53 84.17 25.26
C LEU A 264 9.04 83.90 25.48
N THR A 265 8.14 84.71 24.89
CA THR A 265 6.70 84.63 25.18
C THR A 265 5.81 84.40 23.95
N GLY A 266 6.33 84.52 22.73
CA GLY A 266 5.56 84.31 21.49
C GLY A 266 4.44 85.33 21.25
N VAL A 267 4.41 86.43 22.01
CA VAL A 267 3.34 87.45 21.94
C VAL A 267 3.92 88.82 21.56
N ASP A 268 3.55 89.29 20.36
CA ASP A 268 3.83 90.65 19.87
C ASP A 268 3.04 91.69 20.70
N LEU A 269 3.67 92.36 21.66
CA LEU A 269 3.04 93.43 22.45
C LEU A 269 2.57 94.64 21.60
N SER A 270 3.14 94.85 20.43
CA SER A 270 2.71 95.87 19.47
C SER A 270 1.30 95.62 18.91
N LYS A 271 0.85 94.36 18.84
CA LYS A 271 -0.51 93.99 18.43
C LYS A 271 -1.53 94.01 19.57
N VAL A 272 -1.06 94.00 20.82
CA VAL A 272 -1.91 94.07 22.02
C VAL A 272 -2.24 95.53 22.35
N LEU A 273 -1.30 96.45 22.15
CA LEU A 273 -1.54 97.89 22.33
C LEU A 273 -2.53 98.47 21.30
N SER A 274 -2.55 97.93 20.07
CA SER A 274 -3.48 98.37 19.02
C SER A 274 -4.92 97.83 19.18
N LYS A 275 -5.17 96.97 20.17
CA LYS A 275 -6.50 96.42 20.48
C LYS A 275 -7.19 97.07 21.68
N ILE A 276 -6.56 98.09 22.29
CA ILE A 276 -7.18 98.92 23.32
C ILE A 276 -7.70 100.21 22.65
N PRO A 277 -9.01 100.48 22.65
CA PRO A 277 -9.56 101.70 22.06
C PRO A 277 -9.18 102.91 22.93
N GLY A 278 -8.27 103.76 22.48
CA GLY A 278 -8.00 105.04 23.16
C GLY A 278 -6.68 105.77 22.94
N ALA A 279 -5.63 105.18 22.34
CA ALA A 279 -4.36 105.89 22.15
C ALA A 279 -4.18 106.33 20.68
N LYS A 280 -4.43 107.62 20.40
CA LYS A 280 -3.93 108.31 19.21
C LYS A 280 -2.49 108.76 19.47
N ALA A 281 -1.67 108.62 18.42
CA ALA A 281 -0.34 109.19 18.14
C ALA A 281 0.47 109.75 19.32
#